data_AF-A0A645C3W5-F1
#
_entry.id   AF-A0A645C3W5-F1
#
_cell.length_a   1.000
_cell.length_b   1.000
_cell.length_c   1.000
_cell.angle_alpha   90.00
_cell.angle_beta   90.00
_cell.angle_gamma   90.00
#
_symmetry.space_group_name_H-M   'P 1'
#
loop_
_entity.id
_entity.type
_entity.pdbx_description
1 polymer ?
#
loop_
_entity_poly.entity_id
_entity_poly.type
_entity_poly.pdbx_seq_one_letter_code
_entity_poly.pdbx_strand_id
1 'polypeptide(L)' 'MGDKAVELLVSGKGGQCVGIIGNEIVAFPIVEALDMAKKSRKPLYNLHERLV' A
#
# COMPACT_ATOMS: atom_id res chain seq x y z
N MET A 1 -2.25 -9.07 -7.06
CA MET A 1 -1.00 -8.52 -6.49
C MET A 1 0.22 -9.35 -6.89
N GLY A 2 0.22 -10.67 -6.71
CA GLY A 2 1.33 -11.53 -7.14
C GLY A 2 1.65 -11.43 -8.64
N ASP A 3 0.62 -11.37 -9.49
CA ASP A 3 0.78 -11.15 -10.93
C ASP A 3 1.59 -9.89 -11.26
N LYS A 4 1.25 -8.74 -10.65
CA LYS A 4 2.02 -7.49 -10.80
C LYS A 4 3.46 -7.61 -10.29
N ALA A 5 3.70 -8.40 -9.24
CA ALA A 5 5.06 -8.66 -8.76
C ALA A 5 5.87 -9.46 -9.79
N VAL A 6 5.26 -10.47 -10.42
CA VAL A 6 5.89 -11.23 -11.52
C VAL A 6 6.15 -10.32 -12.72
N GLU A 7 5.20 -9.47 -13.11
CA GLU A 7 5.38 -8.49 -14.19
C GLU A 7 6.60 -7.58 -13.94
N LEU A 8 6.77 -7.10 -12.70
CA LEU A 8 7.93 -6.28 -12.33
C LEU A 8 9.24 -7.07 -12.43
N LEU A 9 9.27 -8.32 -11.97
CA LEU A 9 10.44 -9.18 -12.09
C LEU A 9 10.80 -9.47 -13.56
N VAL A 10 9.80 -9.76 -14.40
CA VAL A 10 9.99 -9.98 -15.84
C VAL A 10 10.51 -8.71 -16.53
N SER A 11 10.07 -7.53 -16.08
CA SER A 11 10.59 -6.24 -16.56
C SER A 11 11.99 -5.88 -16.03
N GLY A 12 12.61 -6.75 -15.23
CA GLY A 12 13.93 -6.54 -14.63
C GLY A 12 13.96 -5.59 -13.44
N LYS A 13 12.80 -5.23 -12.87
CA LYS A 13 12.68 -4.31 -11.74
C LYS A 13 12.65 -5.07 -10.41
N GLY A 14 13.76 -5.02 -9.69
CA GLY A 14 13.90 -5.54 -8.32
C GLY A 14 13.68 -4.47 -7.24
N GLY A 15 13.61 -4.90 -5.98
CA GLY A 15 13.54 -4.00 -4.83
C GLY A 15 12.23 -3.20 -4.72
N GLN A 16 11.14 -3.71 -5.31
CA GLN A 16 9.82 -3.10 -5.28
C GLN A 16 8.88 -3.90 -4.36
N CYS A 17 8.00 -3.20 -3.66
CA CYS A 17 6.83 -3.80 -3.01
C CYS A 17 5.56 -3.42 -3.78
N VAL A 18 4.62 -4.36 -3.87
CA VAL A 18 3.31 -4.15 -4.49
C VAL A 18 2.23 -3.99 -3.43
N GLY A 19 1.25 -3.13 -3.67
CA GLY A 19 0.15 -2.88 -2.75
C GLY A 19 -1.08 -2.30 -3.44
N ILE A 20 -2.10 -1.98 -2.64
CA ILE A 20 -3.29 -1.27 -3.13
C ILE A 20 -3.40 0.06 -2.39
N ILE A 21 -3.50 1.15 -3.15
CA ILE A 21 -3.78 2.48 -2.63
C ILE A 21 -4.81 3.11 -3.54
N GLY A 22 -5.90 3.67 -2.98
CA GLY A 22 -6.91 4.35 -3.78
C GLY A 22 -7.64 3.43 -4.78
N ASN A 23 -7.78 2.14 -4.45
CA ASN A 23 -8.35 1.12 -5.33
C ASN A 23 -7.52 0.80 -6.58
N GLU A 24 -6.24 1.17 -6.61
CA GLU A 24 -5.32 0.87 -7.70
C GLU A 24 -4.17 0.00 -7.20
N ILE A 25 -3.70 -0.92 -8.06
CA ILE A 25 -2.51 -1.73 -7.80
C ILE A 25 -1.28 -0.88 -8.12
N VAL A 26 -0.47 -0.63 -7.10
CA VAL A 26 0.69 0.25 -7.15
C VAL A 26 1.96 -0.51 -6.75
N ALA A 27 3.11 -0.01 -7.20
CA ALA A 27 4.42 -0.54 -6.85
C ALA A 27 5.36 0.60 -6.45
N PHE A 28 6.11 0.42 -5.38
CA PHE A 28 7.05 1.41 -4.86
C PHE A 28 8.38 0.74 -4.48
N PRO A 29 9.49 1.50 -4.48
CA PRO A 29 10.72 1.05 -3.86
C PRO A 29 10.50 0.70 -2.38
N ILE A 30 11.08 -0.40 -1.92
CA ILE A 30 10.87 -0.90 -0.55
C ILE A 30 11.29 0.15 0.49
N VAL A 31 12.43 0.83 0.28
CA VAL A 31 12.94 1.83 1.23
C VAL A 31 11.95 2.99 1.39
N GLU A 32 11.48 3.54 0.26
CA GLU A 32 10.49 4.62 0.27
C GLU A 32 9.20 4.17 0.96
N ALA A 33 8.72 2.95 0.68
CA ALA A 33 7.52 2.40 1.29
C ALA A 33 7.64 2.20 2.81
N LEU A 34 8.84 1.87 3.31
CA LEU A 34 9.09 1.74 4.75
C LEU A 34 9.09 3.09 5.46
N ASP A 35 9.50 4.15 4.78
CA ASP A 35 9.47 5.53 5.31
C ASP A 35 8.06 6.17 5.25
N MET A 36 7.11 5.57 4.51
CA MET A 36 5.74 6.10 4.41
C MET A 36 5.00 6.03 5.76
N ALA A 37 4.52 7.19 6.21
CA ALA A 37 3.68 7.26 7.39
C ALA A 37 2.36 6.49 7.20
N LYS A 38 1.99 5.66 8.19
CA LYS A 38 0.71 4.94 8.18
C LYS A 38 -0.45 5.94 8.22
N LYS A 39 -1.37 5.82 7.26
CA LYS A 39 -2.61 6.61 7.26
C LYS A 39 -3.41 6.33 8.55
N SER A 40 -3.75 7.41 9.23
CA SER A 40 -4.57 7.36 10.44
C SER A 40 -5.98 6.88 10.11
N ARG A 41 -6.52 6.01 10.95
CA ARG A 41 -7.92 5.55 10.92
C ARG A 41 -8.79 6.24 11.98
N LYS A 42 -8.29 7.32 12.59
CA LYS A 42 -9.03 8.12 13.59
C LYS A 42 -10.47 8.46 13.19
N PRO A 43 -10.79 8.84 11.92
CA PRO A 43 -12.17 9.11 11.53
C PRO A 43 -13.12 7.91 11.75
N LEU A 44 -12.64 6.69 11.57
CA LEU A 44 -13.42 5.47 11.80
C LEU A 44 -13.63 5.21 13.29
N TYR A 45 -12.62 5.46 14.13
CA TYR A 45 -12.77 5.38 15.58
C TYR A 45 -13.74 6.44 16.10
N ASN A 46 -13.61 7.70 15.64
CA ASN A 46 -14.54 8.77 16.01
C ASN A 46 -15.98 8.48 15.57
N LEU A 47 -16.17 7.78 14.45
CA LEU A 47 -17.48 7.33 14.01
C LEU A 47 -18.04 6.27 14.97
N HIS A 48 -17.23 5.30 15.40
CA HIS A 48 -17.64 4.27 16.35
C HIS A 48 -18.13 4.88 17.67
N GLU A 49 -17.38 5.82 18.25
CA GLU A 49 -17.76 6.53 19.50
C GLU A 49 -19.06 7.34 19.39
N ARG A 50 -19.51 7.68 18.17
CA ARG A 50 -20.77 8.39 17.94
C ARG A 50 -21.97 7.47 17.75
N LEU A 51 -21.72 6.21 17.43
CA LEU A 51 -22.74 5.22 17.08
C LEU A 51 -23.01 4.20 18.20
N VAL A 52 -22.19 4.20 19.26
CA VAL A 52 -22.37 3.43 20.50
C VAL A 52 -22.76 4.39 21.62
#